data_AF-A0A9X8MF83-F1
#
_entry.id   AF-A0A9X8MF83-F1
#
_cell.length_a   1.000
_cell.length_b   1.000
_cell.length_c   1.000
_cell.angle_alpha   90.00
_cell.angle_beta   90.00
_cell.angle_gamma   90.00
#
_symmetry.space_group_name_H-M   'P 1'
#
loop_
_entity.id
_entity.type
_entity.pdbx_description
1 polymer ?
#
loop_
_entity_poly.entity_id
_entity_poly.type
_entity_poly.pdbx_seq_one_letter_code
_entity_poly.pdbx_strand_id
1 'polypeptide(L)' 'MNSPFSFLKHRLAKEIAVILLIKLTLLMGIKALWFDAPTVPKDGTVEMSQRLLGATPASLKIEETPR' A
#
# COMPACT_ATOMS: atom_id res chain seq x y z
N MET A 1 -19.68 -32.23 4.15
CA MET A 1 -19.19 -30.86 3.87
C MET A 1 -17.75 -30.76 4.32
N ASN A 2 -16.83 -30.60 3.38
CA ASN A 2 -15.40 -30.51 3.67
C ASN A 2 -15.15 -29.07 4.15
N SER A 3 -15.07 -28.86 5.46
CA SER A 3 -14.72 -27.55 5.99
C SER A 3 -13.27 -27.26 5.58
N PRO A 4 -13.02 -26.23 4.74
CA PRO A 4 -11.68 -25.96 4.25
C PRO A 4 -10.71 -25.74 5.40
N PHE A 5 -11.19 -25.21 6.53
CA PHE A 5 -10.40 -24.91 7.73
C PHE A 5 -10.09 -26.11 8.63
N SER A 6 -10.26 -27.35 8.18
CA SER A 6 -9.88 -28.53 8.99
C SER A 6 -8.39 -28.54 9.36
N PHE A 7 -7.55 -27.90 8.54
CA PHE A 7 -6.12 -27.74 8.81
C PHE A 7 -5.82 -26.91 10.07
N LEU A 8 -6.68 -25.97 10.48
CA LEU A 8 -6.53 -25.18 11.72
C LEU A 8 -6.57 -26.04 12.99
N LYS A 9 -7.12 -27.27 12.92
CA LYS A 9 -7.12 -28.21 14.04
C LYS A 9 -5.73 -28.79 14.31
N HIS A 10 -4.83 -28.72 13.34
CA HIS A 10 -3.47 -29.22 13.49
C HIS A 10 -2.64 -28.22 14.30
N ARG A 11 -1.89 -28.73 15.29
CA ARG A 11 -1.08 -27.90 16.20
C ARG A 11 -0.15 -26.94 15.43
N LEU A 12 0.47 -27.43 14.36
CA LEU A 12 1.34 -26.63 13.50
C LEU A 12 0.59 -25.49 12.78
N ALA A 13 -0.62 -25.74 12.28
CA ALA A 13 -1.41 -24.69 11.63
C ALA A 13 -1.85 -23.61 12.63
N LYS A 14 -2.13 -23.99 13.88
CA LYS A 14 -2.43 -23.04 14.95
C LYS A 14 -1.22 -22.15 15.25
N GLU A 15 -0.02 -22.74 15.32
CA GLU A 15 1.24 -22.01 15.52
C GLU A 15 1.51 -21.04 14.36
N ILE A 16 1.35 -21.49 13.11
CA ILE A 16 1.50 -20.64 11.92
C ILE A 16 0.45 -19.52 11.92
N ALA A 17 -0.80 -19.81 12.26
CA ALA A 17 -1.86 -18.80 12.32
C ALA A 17 -1.56 -17.71 13.35
N VAL A 18 -1.00 -18.08 14.51
CA VAL A 18 -0.55 -17.12 15.54
C VAL A 18 0.59 -16.24 15.00
N ILE A 19 1.60 -16.83 14.37
CA ILE A 19 2.72 -16.07 13.77
C ILE A 19 2.20 -15.10 12.70
N LEU A 20 1.29 -15.55 11.84
CA LEU A 20 0.68 -14.72 10.81
C LEU A 20 -0.13 -13.58 11.41
N LEU A 21 -0.87 -13.83 12.48
CA LEU A 21 -1.66 -12.80 13.17
C LEU A 21 -0.75 -11.74 13.79
N ILE A 22 0.32 -12.14 14.47
CA ILE A 22 1.34 -11.22 15.01
C ILE A 22 1.93 -10.37 13.89
N LYS A 23 2.34 -11.00 12.78
CA LYS A 23 2.89 -10.30 11.63
C LYS A 23 1.88 -9.29 11.06
N LEU A 24 0.63 -9.68 10.89
CA LEU A 24 -0.42 -8.81 10.39
C LEU A 24 -0.64 -7.60 11.31
N THR A 25 -0.73 -7.81 12.62
CA THR A 25 -0.86 -6.74 13.61
C THR A 25 0.34 -5.79 13.56
N LEU A 26 1.56 -6.33 13.43
CA LEU A 26 2.77 -5.51 13.32
C LEU A 26 2.76 -4.64 12.05
N LEU A 27 2.40 -5.21 10.89
CA LEU A 27 2.25 -4.45 9.65
C LEU A 27 1.17 -3.36 9.78
N MET A 28 0.03 -3.70 10.38
CA MET A 28 -1.08 -2.76 10.55
C MET A 28 -0.70 -1.61 11.49
N GLY A 29 0.07 -1.89 12.54
CA GLY A 29 0.58 -0.88 13.48
C GLY A 29 1.59 0.06 12.82
N ILE A 30 2.58 -0.50 12.10
CA ILE A 30 3.56 0.31 11.35
C ILE A 30 2.85 1.15 10.29
N LYS A 31 1.89 0.55 9.56
CA LYS A 31 1.05 1.25 8.60
C LYS A 31 0.31 2.39 9.29
N ALA A 32 -0.35 2.13 10.41
CA ALA A 32 -1.05 3.18 11.16
C ALA A 32 -0.09 4.32 11.49
N LEU A 33 1.07 4.06 12.10
CA LEU A 33 2.06 5.11 12.43
C LEU A 33 2.57 5.88 11.19
N TRP A 34 2.79 5.20 10.06
CA TRP A 34 3.23 5.84 8.81
C TRP A 34 2.12 6.66 8.12
N PHE A 35 0.86 6.29 8.32
CA PHE A 35 -0.32 6.96 7.74
C PHE A 35 -1.02 7.92 8.71
N ASP A 36 -0.62 7.94 9.99
CA ASP A 36 -1.11 8.89 11.00
C ASP A 36 -0.50 10.28 10.82
N ALA A 37 0.72 10.34 10.25
CA ALA A 37 1.17 11.56 9.59
C ALA A 37 0.34 11.71 8.30
N PRO A 38 -0.38 12.83 8.08
CA PRO A 38 -1.18 13.02 6.89
C PRO A 38 -0.25 13.08 5.66
N THR A 39 0.01 11.93 5.06
CA THR A 39 0.85 11.77 3.87
C THR A 39 0.12 12.13 2.58
N VAL A 40 -1.15 12.53 2.69
CA VAL A 40 -1.88 13.21 1.62
C VAL A 40 -1.73 14.70 1.89
N PRO A 41 -0.85 15.42 1.16
CA PRO A 41 -0.84 16.86 1.19
C PRO A 41 -2.24 17.31 0.75
N LYS A 42 -2.85 18.28 1.45
CA LYS A 42 -4.18 18.81 1.09
C LYS A 42 -4.26 19.22 -0.38
N ASP A 43 -3.12 19.59 -0.97
CA ASP A 43 -2.99 20.03 -2.37
C ASP A 43 -2.46 18.94 -3.32
N GLY A 44 -1.96 17.82 -2.80
CA GLY A 44 -1.37 16.74 -3.61
C GLY A 44 -2.39 16.04 -4.50
N THR A 45 -3.64 15.92 -4.03
CA THR A 45 -4.73 15.39 -4.86
C THR A 45 -5.12 16.37 -5.97
N VAL A 46 -5.14 17.68 -5.67
CA VAL A 46 -5.49 18.71 -6.66
C VAL A 46 -4.42 18.83 -7.74
N GLU A 47 -3.15 18.80 -7.35
CA GLU A 47 -2.01 18.86 -8.25
C GLU A 47 -1.89 17.60 -9.12
N MET A 48 -2.10 16.40 -8.55
CA MET A 48 -2.16 15.17 -9.33
C MET A 48 -3.37 15.13 -10.26
N SER A 49 -4.54 15.60 -9.82
CA SER A 49 -5.70 15.74 -10.68
C SER A 49 -5.44 16.72 -11.82
N GLN A 50 -4.80 17.88 -11.59
CA GLN A 50 -4.43 18.79 -12.67
C GLN A 50 -3.39 18.20 -13.63
N ARG A 51 -2.42 17.41 -13.13
CA ARG A 51 -1.44 16.72 -14.00
C ARG A 51 -2.07 15.54 -14.77
N LEU A 52 -3.02 14.81 -14.20
CA LEU A 52 -3.69 13.66 -14.83
C LEU A 52 -4.84 14.06 -15.76
N LEU A 53 -5.63 15.07 -15.39
CA LEU A 53 -6.74 15.60 -16.20
C LEU A 53 -6.32 16.74 -17.14
N GLY A 54 -5.15 17.36 -16.91
CA GLY A 54 -4.61 18.48 -17.69
C GLY A 54 -3.36 18.15 -18.51
N ALA A 55 -2.94 16.88 -18.58
CA ALA A 55 -1.88 16.47 -19.51
C ALA A 55 -2.39 16.47 -20.96
N THR A 56 -2.39 17.65 -21.58
CA THR A 56 -2.14 17.74 -23.03
C THR A 56 -0.73 17.18 -23.28
N PRO A 57 -0.52 16.27 -24.24
CA PRO A 57 0.76 15.60 -24.44
C PRO A 57 1.78 16.56 -25.06
N ALA A 58 2.43 17.38 -24.24
CA ALA A 58 3.48 18.30 -24.68
C ALA A 58 4.65 18.41 -23.70
N SER A 59 4.75 17.51 -22.71
CA SER A 59 5.91 17.43 -21.81
C SER A 59 6.49 16.01 -21.79
N LEU A 60 6.69 15.46 -22.99
CA LEU A 60 7.80 14.53 -23.26
C LEU A 60 8.87 15.28 -24.05
N LYS A 61 9.20 16.53 -23.64
CA LYS A 61 10.40 17.20 -24.13
C LYS A 61 11.54 16.78 -23.21
N ILE A 62 12.15 15.66 -23.60
CA ILE A 62 13.46 15.21 -23.16
C ILE A 62 14.38 16.45 -23.16
N GLU A 63 14.80 16.82 -21.96
CA GLU A 63 15.81 17.84 -21.70
C GLU A 63 17.18 17.26 -22.11
N GLU A 64 17.49 17.29 -23.41
CA GLU A 64 18.87 17.16 -23.88
C GLU A 64 19.38 18.57 -24.14
N THR A 65 20.16 19.07 -23.17
CA THR A 65 20.72 20.41 -23.10
C THR A 65 21.81 20.59 -24.17
N PRO A 66 21.79 21.67 -24.98
CA PRO A 66 22.89 22.00 -25.88
C PRO A 66 23.98 22.80 -25.13
N ARG A 67 25.23 22.35 -25.24
CA ARG A 67 26.44 23.20 -25.12
C ARG A 67 27.47 22.77 -26.13
#